data_AF-A0AAV8XKI8-F1
#
_entry.id   AF-A0AAV8XKI8-F1
#
_cell.length_a   1.000
_cell.length_b   1.000
_cell.length_c   1.000
_cell.angle_alpha   90.00
_cell.angle_beta   90.00
_cell.angle_gamma   90.00
#
_symmetry.space_group_name_H-M   'P 1'
#
loop_
_entity.id
_entity.type
_entity.pdbx_description
1 polymer ?
#
loop_
_entity_poly.entity_id
_entity_poly.type
_entity_poly.pdbx_seq_one_letter_code
_entity_poly.pdbx_strand_id
1 'polypeptide(L)'
;MVKGQNLWSAKLRSLVTCLCLVPLHHLSLNLVAVGLKEGKIHLYHGRHVVDYISVTDTPSVVAFGQLEQEENVMVVVSLGMQQTFVFFVAKFWAIIQI
;
A
#
# COMPACT_ATOMS: atom_id res chain seq x y z
N MET A 1 22.09 -7.95 -11.06
CA MET A 1 21.37 -8.36 -9.83
C MET A 1 21.41 -9.87 -9.73
N VAL A 2 21.78 -10.41 -8.56
CA VAL A 2 21.74 -11.86 -8.32
C VAL A 2 20.28 -12.23 -8.07
N LYS A 3 19.71 -13.11 -8.92
CA LYS A 3 18.35 -13.59 -8.75
C LYS A 3 18.23 -14.28 -7.39
N GLY A 4 17.21 -13.93 -6.60
CA GLY A 4 16.93 -14.56 -5.31
C GLY A 4 17.65 -13.98 -4.10
N GLN A 5 18.40 -12.88 -4.23
CA GLN A 5 18.96 -12.18 -3.08
C GLN A 5 17.88 -11.41 -2.32
N ASN A 6 17.81 -11.58 -0.99
CA ASN A 6 16.99 -10.72 -0.13
C ASN A 6 17.55 -9.30 -0.14
N LEU A 7 16.79 -8.34 -0.70
CA LEU A 7 17.22 -6.94 -0.77
C LEU A 7 17.05 -6.24 0.58
N TRP A 8 15.96 -6.52 1.28
CA TRP A 8 15.66 -6.00 2.61
C TRP A 8 14.55 -6.79 3.29
N SER A 9 14.47 -6.66 4.61
CA SER A 9 13.41 -7.22 5.44
C SER A 9 13.05 -6.24 6.57
N ALA A 10 11.79 -6.23 7.00
CA ALA A 10 11.32 -5.40 8.09
C ALA A 10 10.59 -6.27 9.12
N LYS A 11 10.83 -6.01 10.42
CA LYS A 11 10.06 -6.64 11.50
C LYS A 11 8.83 -5.81 11.79
N LEU A 12 7.66 -6.43 11.69
CA LEU A 12 6.38 -5.79 11.92
C LEU A 12 5.78 -6.33 13.22
N ARG A 13 5.11 -5.46 13.97
CA ARG A 13 4.40 -5.84 15.20
C ARG A 13 3.05 -6.50 14.92
N SER A 14 2.57 -6.37 13.69
CA SER A 14 1.27 -6.87 13.23
C SER A 14 1.45 -7.93 12.14
N LEU A 15 0.43 -8.76 11.98
CA LEU A 15 0.37 -9.75 10.91
C LEU A 15 0.13 -9.06 9.56
N VAL A 16 0.96 -9.38 8.57
CA VAL A 16 0.76 -8.96 7.18
C VAL A 16 -0.35 -9.79 6.56
N THR A 17 -1.32 -9.12 5.92
CA THR A 17 -2.50 -9.76 5.33
C THR A 17 -2.54 -9.65 3.82
N CYS A 18 -2.04 -8.56 3.25
CA CYS A 18 -1.93 -8.36 1.81
C CYS A 18 -0.79 -7.39 1.48
N LEU A 19 -0.37 -7.35 0.22
CA LEU A 19 0.61 -6.40 -0.28
C LEU A 19 0.31 -5.99 -1.73
N CYS A 20 0.78 -4.83 -2.14
CA CYS A 20 0.83 -4.46 -3.56
C CYS A 20 2.06 -3.57 -3.86
N LEU A 21 2.44 -3.52 -5.14
CA LEU A 21 3.38 -2.52 -5.63
C LEU A 21 2.63 -1.24 -5.97
N VAL A 22 3.25 -0.11 -5.64
CA VAL A 22 2.71 1.23 -5.88
C VAL A 22 3.73 1.99 -6.75
N PRO A 23 3.70 1.80 -8.08
CA PRO A 23 4.55 2.55 -9.00
C PRO A 23 4.11 4.02 -9.08
N LEU A 24 5.02 4.93 -8.73
CA LEU A 24 4.84 6.37 -8.87
C LEU A 24 5.67 6.84 -10.08
N HIS A 25 5.07 6.78 -11.27
CA HIS A 25 5.76 7.00 -12.54
C HIS A 25 6.43 8.38 -12.63
N HIS A 26 5.79 9.43 -12.13
CA HIS A 26 6.34 10.79 -12.13
C HIS A 26 7.61 10.95 -11.30
N LEU A 27 7.81 10.08 -10.30
CA LEU A 27 8.97 10.09 -9.40
C LEU A 27 9.99 8.99 -9.72
N SER A 28 9.75 8.18 -10.76
CA SER A 28 10.57 6.99 -11.09
C SER A 28 10.81 6.08 -9.88
N LEU A 29 9.80 5.96 -9.01
CA LEU A 29 9.90 5.32 -7.71
C LEU A 29 8.82 4.24 -7.55
N ASN A 30 9.18 3.14 -6.89
CA ASN A 30 8.25 2.06 -6.57
C ASN A 30 8.16 1.90 -5.06
N LEU A 31 6.97 2.13 -4.52
CA LEU A 31 6.65 1.83 -3.14
C LEU A 31 6.09 0.41 -3.01
N VAL A 32 6.14 -0.13 -1.80
CA VAL A 32 5.43 -1.35 -1.42
C VAL A 32 4.37 -1.00 -0.38
N ALA A 33 3.10 -1.23 -0.70
CA ALA A 33 2.02 -1.14 0.27
C ALA A 33 1.88 -2.50 0.98
N VAL A 34 1.83 -2.49 2.31
CA VAL A 34 1.69 -3.68 3.15
C VAL A 34 0.48 -3.50 4.06
N GLY A 35 -0.56 -4.30 3.83
CA GLY A 35 -1.76 -4.36 4.67
C GLY A 35 -1.52 -5.19 5.92
N LEU A 36 -2.01 -4.69 7.05
CA LEU A 36 -1.85 -5.27 8.39
C LEU A 36 -3.20 -5.57 9.01
N LYS A 37 -3.24 -6.62 9.84
CA LYS A 37 -4.47 -7.13 10.47
C LYS A 37 -5.29 -6.06 11.21
N GLU A 38 -4.65 -5.05 11.78
CA GLU A 38 -5.29 -3.97 12.55
C GLU A 38 -5.90 -2.82 11.72
N GLY A 39 -6.16 -3.03 10.42
CA GLY A 39 -6.77 -2.00 9.58
C GLY A 39 -5.77 -0.91 9.16
N LYS A 40 -4.48 -1.24 9.05
CA LYS A 40 -3.45 -0.32 8.57
C LYS A 40 -2.82 -0.81 7.29
N ILE A 41 -2.47 0.11 6.42
CA ILE A 41 -1.63 -0.14 5.25
C ILE A 41 -0.41 0.76 5.38
N HIS A 42 0.77 0.16 5.40
CA HIS A 42 2.05 0.87 5.46
C HIS A 42 2.63 0.98 4.06
N LEU A 43 3.10 2.17 3.68
CA LEU A 43 3.80 2.42 2.42
C LEU A 43 5.30 2.47 2.68
N TYR A 44 6.06 1.62 1.99
CA TYR A 44 7.50 1.50 2.15
C TYR A 44 8.25 1.98 0.91
N HIS A 45 9.28 2.80 1.12
CA HIS A 45 10.37 3.00 0.16
C HIS A 45 11.61 2.24 0.67
N GLY A 46 11.90 1.09 0.05
CA GLY A 46 12.87 0.15 0.60
C GLY A 46 12.47 -0.30 2.01
N ARG A 47 13.32 -0.05 3.00
CA ARG A 47 13.08 -0.40 4.42
C ARG A 47 12.39 0.69 5.24
N HIS A 48 12.16 1.87 4.66
CA HIS A 48 11.63 3.03 5.37
C HIS A 48 10.13 3.16 5.10
N VAL A 49 9.34 3.29 6.16
CA VAL A 49 7.93 3.67 6.01
C VAL A 49 7.87 5.15 5.65
N VAL A 50 7.17 5.46 4.56
CA VAL A 50 6.99 6.83 4.07
C VAL A 50 5.59 7.35 4.36
N ASP A 51 4.58 6.47 4.50
CA ASP A 51 3.21 6.88 4.79
C ASP A 51 2.35 5.73 5.36
N TYR A 52 1.18 6.08 5.90
CA TYR A 52 0.21 5.17 6.51
C TYR A 52 -1.21 5.48 6.05
N ILE A 53 -1.96 4.45 5.67
CA ILE A 53 -3.39 4.54 5.37
C ILE A 53 -4.14 3.71 6.41
N SER A 54 -5.22 4.27 6.96
CA SER A 54 -6.09 3.57 7.91
C SER A 54 -7.40 3.18 7.24
N VAL A 55 -7.83 1.95 7.49
CA VAL A 55 -9.10 1.38 7.02
C VAL A 55 -9.84 0.77 8.21
N THR A 56 -11.16 0.69 8.12
CA THR A 56 -12.01 0.29 9.25
C THR A 56 -11.76 -1.16 9.70
N ASP A 57 -11.55 -2.06 8.75
CA ASP A 57 -11.43 -3.50 8.97
C ASP A 57 -10.14 -4.05 8.36
N THR A 58 -9.77 -5.29 8.71
CA THR A 58 -8.57 -5.96 8.21
C THR A 58 -8.53 -5.97 6.66
N PRO A 59 -7.55 -5.32 6.00
CA PRO A 59 -7.43 -5.36 4.56
C PRO A 59 -7.05 -6.78 4.10
N SER A 60 -7.77 -7.32 3.13
CA SER A 60 -7.47 -8.60 2.48
C SER A 60 -6.95 -8.45 1.05
N VAL A 61 -7.32 -7.36 0.39
CA VAL A 61 -6.84 -7.03 -0.95
C VAL A 61 -6.48 -5.56 -0.97
N VAL A 62 -5.32 -5.25 -1.54
CA VAL A 62 -4.92 -3.90 -1.93
C VAL A 62 -4.52 -3.96 -3.39
N ALA A 63 -5.08 -3.07 -4.20
CA ALA A 63 -4.69 -2.86 -5.59
C ALA A 63 -4.35 -1.38 -5.80
N PHE A 64 -3.42 -1.11 -6.71
CA PHE A 64 -3.02 0.26 -7.05
C PHE A 64 -2.92 0.41 -8.57
N GLY A 65 -3.44 1.51 -9.09
CA GLY A 65 -3.36 1.80 -10.52
C GLY A 65 -4.31 2.91 -10.95
N GLN A 66 -4.69 2.87 -12.21
CA GLN A 66 -5.69 3.76 -12.78
C GLN A 66 -7.08 3.15 -12.63
N LEU A 67 -8.04 3.97 -12.21
CA LEU A 67 -9.46 3.62 -12.21
C LEU A 67 -10.23 4.74 -12.91
N GLU A 68 -10.82 4.43 -14.06
CA GLU A 68 -11.49 5.42 -14.91
C GLU A 68 -10.56 6.58 -15.30
N GLN A 69 -10.91 7.81 -14.91
CA GLN A 69 -10.16 9.04 -15.17
C GLN A 69 -9.15 9.37 -14.07
N GLU A 70 -9.17 8.66 -12.95
CA GLU A 70 -8.30 8.92 -11.80
C GLU A 70 -7.07 8.01 -11.86
N GLU A 71 -5.90 8.64 -11.87
CA GLU A 71 -4.62 7.95 -11.73
C GLU A 71 -4.25 7.81 -10.25
N ASN A 72 -3.32 6.90 -9.95
CA ASN A 72 -2.79 6.69 -8.60
C ASN A 72 -3.87 6.34 -7.56
N VAL A 73 -4.87 5.56 -7.97
CA VAL A 73 -5.97 5.11 -7.13
C VAL A 73 -5.56 3.85 -6.37
N MET A 74 -5.87 3.82 -5.07
CA MET A 74 -5.73 2.63 -4.24
C MET A 74 -7.11 2.07 -3.90
N VAL A 75 -7.34 0.82 -4.26
CA VAL A 75 -8.57 0.08 -3.93
C VAL A 75 -8.26 -0.91 -2.82
N VAL A 76 -9.09 -0.89 -1.78
CA VAL A 76 -8.95 -1.78 -0.63
C VAL A 76 -10.24 -2.56 -0.43
N VAL A 77 -10.09 -3.88 -0.24
CA VAL A 77 -11.15 -4.76 0.25
C VAL A 77 -10.78 -5.20 1.65
N SER A 78 -11.70 -5.07 2.59
CA SER A 78 -11.50 -5.49 3.97
C SER A 78 -12.42 -6.64 4.37
N LEU A 79 -11.93 -7.48 5.28
CA LEU A 79 -12.69 -8.57 5.90
C LEU A 79 -13.36 -8.04 7.17
N GLY A 80 -14.52 -7.41 7.00
CA GLY A 80 -15.41 -6.98 8.08
C GLY A 80 -16.76 -7.72 8.04
N MET A 81 -17.67 -7.35 8.94
CA MET A 81 -19.06 -7.84 8.91
C MET A 81 -19.81 -7.40 7.65
N GLN A 82 -19.41 -6.27 7.05
CA GLN A 82 -19.77 -5.89 5.69
C GLN A 82 -18.55 -6.04 4.79
N GLN A 83 -18.70 -6.73 3.67
CA GLN A 83 -17.71 -6.73 2.59
C GLN A 83 -17.81 -5.40 1.87
N THR A 84 -17.16 -4.38 2.42
CA THR A 84 -17.18 -3.03 1.84
C THR A 84 -15.94 -2.84 0.97
N PHE A 85 -16.16 -2.44 -0.28
CA PHE A 85 -15.12 -1.88 -1.14
C PHE A 85 -14.91 -0.42 -0.74
N VAL A 86 -13.71 -0.07 -0.28
CA VAL A 86 -13.37 1.31 0.02
C VAL A 86 -12.37 1.81 -1.00
N PHE A 87 -12.79 2.85 -1.74
CA PHE A 87 -11.96 3.54 -2.70
C PHE A 87 -11.21 4.66 -2.00
N PHE A 88 -9.88 4.62 -2.08
CA PHE A 88 -9.05 5.73 -1.66
C PHE A 88 -8.42 6.34 -2.91
N VAL A 89 -8.79 7.59 -3.21
CA VAL A 89 -7.93 8.43 -4.05
C VAL A 89 -6.74 8.77 -3.17
N ALA A 90 -5.64 8.05 -3.34
CA ALA A 90 -4.42 8.30 -2.61
C ALA A 90 -3.81 9.61 -3.16
N LYS A 91 -4.24 10.76 -2.63
CA LYS A 91 -3.47 11.98 -2.79
C LYS A 91 -2.29 11.89 -1.83
N PHE A 92 -1.15 11.38 -2.33
CA PHE A 92 0.11 11.27 -1.60
C PHE A 92 0.76 12.64 -1.33
N TRP A 93 0.04 13.57 -0.68
CA TRP A 93 0.48 14.96 -0.43
C TRP A 93 1.83 15.05 0.28
N ALA A 94 2.29 13.98 0.94
CA ALA A 94 3.59 13.94 1.61
C ALA A 94 4.76 13.39 0.75
N ILE A 95 4.50 12.70 -0.37
CA ILE A 95 5.54 12.04 -1.18
C ILE A 95 5.86 12.82 -2.47
N ILE A 96 4.94 13.68 -2.94
CA ILE A 96 5.07 14.44 -4.20
C ILE A 96 5.76 15.81 -4.00
N GLN A 97 6.19 16.16 -2.78
CA GLN A 97 6.92 17.40 -2.49
C GLN A 97 8.46 17.23 -2.49
N ILE A 98 8.98 16.15 -3.06
CA ILE A 98 10.43 15.94 -3.26
C ILE A 98 10.74 15.95 -4.76
#